data_AF-A0A3D6DYZ8-F1
#
_entry.id   AF-A0A3D6DYZ8-F1
#
_cell.length_a   1.000
_cell.length_b   1.000
_cell.length_c   1.000
_cell.angle_alpha   90.00
_cell.angle_beta   90.00
_cell.angle_gamma   90.00
#
_symmetry.space_group_name_H-M   'P 1'
#
loop_
_entity.id
_entity.type
_entity.pdbx_description
1 polymer ?
#
loop_
_entity_poly.entity_id
_entity_poly.type
_entity_poly.pdbx_seq_one_letter_code
_entity_poly.pdbx_strand_id
1 'polypeptide(L)'
;MTKTPLTVKGAEKLGAELHHLKTVERPRAIAAIAEARSHGDLSENAEYDAAKERQGFVEGRIQEVEGKLANAQIIDPKLLAADGRCVFGATIDL
;
A
#
# COMPACT_ATOMS: atom_id res chain seq x y z
N MET A 1 -19.95 -5.37 -9.04
CA MET A 1 -18.52 -5.26 -8.68
C MET A 1 -18.09 -6.54 -8.00
N THR A 2 -17.01 -7.16 -8.50
CA THR A 2 -16.48 -8.43 -8.01
C THR A 2 -15.63 -8.16 -6.77
N LYS A 3 -16.04 -8.64 -5.60
CA LYS A 3 -15.25 -8.48 -4.37
C LYS A 3 -14.03 -9.41 -4.42
N THR A 4 -12.85 -8.88 -4.16
CA THR A 4 -11.61 -9.68 -4.15
C THR A 4 -11.46 -10.33 -2.77
N PRO A 5 -11.41 -11.68 -2.67
CA PRO A 5 -11.19 -12.33 -1.39
C PRO A 5 -9.80 -11.98 -0.85
N LEU A 6 -9.74 -11.56 0.40
CA LEU A 6 -8.52 -11.17 1.09
C LEU A 6 -8.52 -11.79 2.49
N THR A 7 -7.40 -12.35 2.92
CA THR A 7 -7.32 -12.91 4.28
C THR A 7 -7.28 -11.79 5.31
N VAL A 8 -7.74 -12.06 6.55
CA VAL A 8 -7.63 -11.12 7.67
C VAL A 8 -6.19 -10.59 7.81
N LYS A 9 -5.22 -11.50 7.84
CA LYS A 9 -3.78 -11.15 7.89
C LYS A 9 -3.34 -10.27 6.72
N GLY A 10 -3.85 -10.51 5.52
CA GLY A 10 -3.55 -9.70 4.34
C GLY A 10 -4.10 -8.28 4.45
N ALA A 11 -5.33 -8.15 4.97
CA ALA A 11 -5.95 -6.86 5.21
C ALA A 11 -5.24 -6.05 6.29
N GLU A 12 -4.80 -6.70 7.38
CA GLU A 12 -4.01 -6.05 8.43
C GLU A 12 -2.68 -5.53 7.88
N LYS A 13 -1.98 -6.32 7.05
CA LYS A 13 -0.73 -5.89 6.41
C LYS A 13 -0.94 -4.70 5.48
N LEU A 14 -1.96 -4.74 4.62
CA LEU A 14 -2.29 -3.63 3.73
C LEU A 14 -2.73 -2.39 4.52
N GLY A 15 -3.44 -2.55 5.63
CA GLY A 15 -3.81 -1.45 6.52
C GLY A 15 -2.58 -0.80 7.19
N ALA A 16 -1.64 -1.62 7.65
CA ALA A 16 -0.38 -1.13 8.22
C ALA A 16 0.49 -0.42 7.17
N GLU A 17 0.60 -0.99 5.96
CA GLU A 17 1.28 -0.34 4.83
C GLU A 17 0.63 1.01 4.51
N LEU A 18 -0.70 1.05 4.36
CA LEU A 18 -1.44 2.28 4.09
C LEU A 18 -1.22 3.34 5.18
N HIS A 19 -1.26 2.93 6.45
CA HIS A 19 -1.01 3.83 7.57
C HIS A 19 0.40 4.43 7.49
N HIS A 20 1.42 3.60 7.27
CA HIS A 20 2.80 4.07 7.12
C HIS A 20 2.97 5.01 5.92
N LEU A 21 2.38 4.68 4.77
CA LEU A 21 2.43 5.52 3.57
C LEU A 21 1.83 6.91 3.84
N LYS A 22 0.69 6.98 4.53
CA LYS A 22 -0.01 8.25 4.81
C LYS A 22 0.64 9.08 5.91
N THR A 23 1.21 8.44 6.93
CA THR A 23 1.73 9.13 8.13
C THR A 23 3.22 9.40 8.09
N VAL A 24 4.00 8.63 7.34
CA VAL A 24 5.46 8.75 7.28
C VAL A 24 5.91 9.15 5.89
N GLU A 25 5.63 8.33 4.88
CA GLU A 25 6.23 8.52 3.54
C GLU A 25 5.67 9.74 2.81
N ARG A 26 4.35 9.97 2.85
CA ARG A 26 3.73 11.14 2.22
C ARG A 26 4.25 12.47 2.81
N PRO A 27 4.23 12.69 4.15
CA PRO A 27 4.82 13.89 4.74
C PRO A 27 6.31 14.05 4.42
N ARG A 28 7.07 12.96 4.44
CA ARG A 28 8.50 12.96 4.12
C ARG A 28 8.77 13.36 2.68
N ALA A 29 7.99 12.88 1.71
CA ALA A 29 8.11 13.29 0.32
C ALA A 29 7.78 14.78 0.13
N ILE A 30 6.75 15.29 0.81
CA ILE A 30 6.40 16.71 0.79
C ILE A 30 7.52 17.57 1.38
N ALA A 31 8.09 17.15 2.51
CA ALA A 31 9.21 17.85 3.14
C ALA A 31 10.45 17.88 2.22
N ALA A 32 10.80 16.77 1.58
CA ALA A 32 11.90 16.70 0.63
C ALA A 32 11.70 17.64 -0.58
N ILE A 33 10.47 17.72 -1.10
CA ILE A 33 10.13 18.68 -2.18
C ILE A 33 10.28 20.12 -1.69
N ALA A 34 9.83 20.42 -0.47
CA ALA A 34 9.93 21.76 0.10
C ALA A 34 11.39 22.18 0.34
N GLU A 35 12.22 21.25 0.83
CA GLU A 35 13.65 21.44 1.02
C GLU A 35 14.34 21.68 -0.33
N ALA A 36 14.13 20.81 -1.32
CA ALA A 36 14.69 20.97 -2.65
C ALA A 36 14.29 22.30 -3.32
N ARG A 37 13.06 22.79 -3.10
CA ARG A 37 12.63 24.12 -3.57
C ARG A 37 13.36 25.29 -2.92
N SER A 38 13.85 25.14 -1.69
CA SER A 38 14.58 26.19 -0.99
C SER A 38 15.98 26.45 -1.57
N HIS A 39 16.53 25.51 -2.34
CA HIS A 39 17.86 25.63 -2.95
C HIS A 39 17.90 26.53 -4.20
N GLY A 40 16.77 27.10 -4.63
CA GLY A 40 16.70 28.24 -5.55
C GLY A 40 16.87 27.91 -7.04
N ASP A 41 17.85 27.10 -7.41
CA ASP A 41 18.01 26.63 -8.79
C ASP A 41 17.35 25.26 -8.98
N LEU A 42 16.14 25.27 -9.53
CA LEU A 42 15.30 24.08 -9.72
C LEU A 42 15.57 23.38 -11.06
N SER A 43 16.25 24.05 -12.00
CA SER A 43 16.46 23.58 -13.37
C SER A 43 17.41 22.38 -13.48
N GLU A 44 18.33 22.25 -12.54
CA GLU A 44 19.32 21.15 -12.46
C GLU A 44 19.20 20.34 -11.16
N ASN A 45 18.10 20.52 -10.41
CA ASN A 45 17.95 19.93 -9.09
C ASN A 45 17.44 18.49 -9.18
N ALA A 46 18.38 17.55 -9.32
CA ALA A 46 18.10 16.12 -9.30
C ALA A 46 17.35 15.66 -8.03
N GLU A 47 17.55 16.34 -6.90
CA GLU A 47 16.85 16.02 -5.64
C GLU A 47 15.37 16.43 -5.71
N TYR A 48 15.04 17.53 -6.38
CA TYR A 48 13.66 17.94 -6.62
C TYR A 48 12.91 16.93 -7.50
N ASP A 49 13.51 16.50 -8.61
CA ASP A 49 12.90 15.52 -9.51
C ASP A 49 12.71 14.17 -8.82
N ALA A 50 13.73 13.70 -8.09
CA ALA A 50 13.64 12.47 -7.30
C ALA A 50 12.55 12.55 -6.21
N ALA A 51 12.43 13.70 -5.53
CA ALA A 51 11.40 13.88 -4.51
C ALA A 51 9.98 13.91 -5.11
N LYS A 52 9.83 14.54 -6.29
CA LYS A 52 8.57 14.54 -7.06
C LYS A 52 8.18 13.15 -7.56
N GLU A 53 9.13 12.38 -8.08
CA GLU A 53 8.89 10.99 -8.49
C GLU A 53 8.47 10.13 -7.29
N ARG A 54 9.18 10.25 -6.16
CA ARG A 54 8.84 9.55 -4.92
C ARG A 54 7.44 9.89 -4.44
N GLN A 55 7.05 11.16 -4.47
CA GLN A 55 5.69 11.58 -4.13
C GLN A 55 4.67 10.89 -5.05
N GLY A 56 4.91 10.88 -6.36
CA GLY A 56 4.03 10.19 -7.32
C GLY A 56 3.89 8.70 -7.03
N PHE A 57 5.00 8.02 -6.71
CA PHE A 57 4.99 6.61 -6.34
C PHE A 57 4.20 6.34 -5.06
N VAL A 58 4.41 7.16 -4.02
CA VAL A 58 3.69 7.03 -2.75
C VAL A 58 2.19 7.24 -2.94
N GLU A 59 1.77 8.26 -3.69
CA GLU A 59 0.35 8.50 -3.98
C GLU A 59 -0.28 7.38 -4.80
N GLY A 60 0.42 6.88 -5.82
CA GLY A 60 -0.03 5.74 -6.61
C GLY A 60 -0.20 4.48 -5.76
N ARG A 61 0.73 4.22 -4.84
CA ARG A 61 0.64 3.09 -3.93
C ARG A 61 -0.49 3.23 -2.93
N ILE A 62 -0.72 4.43 -2.40
CA ILE A 62 -1.87 4.71 -1.51
C ILE A 62 -3.18 4.42 -2.24
N GLN A 63 -3.37 4.93 -3.45
CA GLN A 63 -4.58 4.68 -4.24
C GLN A 63 -4.79 3.20 -4.54
N GLU A 64 -3.70 2.48 -4.89
CA GLU A 64 -3.77 1.04 -5.14
C GLU A 64 -4.21 0.27 -3.88
N VAL A 65 -3.60 0.56 -2.73
CA VAL A 65 -3.89 -0.13 -1.46
C VAL A 65 -5.29 0.22 -0.96
N GLU A 66 -5.72 1.48 -1.04
CA GLU A 66 -7.09 1.91 -0.72
C GLU A 66 -8.11 1.22 -1.63
N GLY A 67 -7.84 1.13 -2.93
CA GLY A 67 -8.70 0.43 -3.89
C GLY A 67 -8.81 -1.07 -3.61
N LYS A 68 -7.69 -1.71 -3.26
CA LYS A 68 -7.65 -3.13 -2.85
C LYS A 68 -8.47 -3.36 -1.58
N LEU A 69 -8.29 -2.53 -0.56
CA LEU A 69 -9.02 -2.65 0.71
C LEU A 69 -10.51 -2.35 0.55
N ALA A 70 -10.89 -1.37 -0.27
CA ALA A 70 -12.28 -1.00 -0.51
C ALA A 70 -13.08 -2.11 -1.22
N ASN A 71 -12.43 -2.88 -2.10
CA ASN A 71 -13.05 -4.00 -2.82
C ASN A 71 -12.81 -5.36 -2.15
N ALA A 72 -12.13 -5.39 -1.00
CA ALA A 72 -11.78 -6.63 -0.34
C ALA A 72 -12.98 -7.27 0.37
N GLN A 73 -13.16 -8.57 0.18
CA GLN A 73 -13.96 -9.40 1.07
C GLN A 73 -13.02 -10.08 2.04
N ILE A 74 -13.08 -9.68 3.31
CA ILE A 74 -12.23 -10.25 4.34
C ILE A 74 -12.73 -11.66 4.70
N ILE A 75 -11.85 -12.64 4.54
CA ILE A 75 -12.11 -14.06 4.82
C ILE A 75 -11.12 -14.52 5.88
N ASP A 76 -11.63 -15.11 6.96
CA ASP A 76 -10.80 -15.84 7.92
C ASP A 76 -10.77 -17.33 7.52
N PRO A 77 -9.64 -17.84 7.00
CA PRO A 77 -9.54 -19.24 6.64
C PRO A 77 -9.65 -20.20 7.84
N LYS A 78 -9.43 -19.74 9.08
CA LYS A 78 -9.58 -20.58 10.27
C LYS A 78 -11.04 -20.92 10.59
N LEU A 79 -11.97 -20.09 10.14
CA LEU A 79 -13.41 -20.26 10.37
C LEU A 79 -14.09 -21.05 9.25
N LEU A 80 -13.36 -21.38 8.18
CA LEU A 80 -13.90 -22.17 7.07
C LEU A 80 -13.89 -23.66 7.43
N ALA A 81 -15.08 -24.26 7.51
CA ALA A 81 -15.24 -25.71 7.55
C ALA A 81 -14.85 -26.29 6.17
N ALA A 82 -13.58 -26.66 6.03
CA ALA A 82 -13.02 -27.10 4.76
C ALA A 82 -13.43 -28.53 4.36
N ASP A 83 -13.87 -29.37 5.31
CA ASP A 83 -14.36 -30.74 5.10
C ASP A 83 -13.49 -31.55 4.11
N GLY A 84 -12.16 -31.54 4.33
CA GLY A 84 -11.17 -32.22 3.49
C GLY A 84 -10.88 -31.57 2.13
N ARG A 85 -11.46 -30.41 1.81
CA ARG A 85 -11.24 -29.67 0.56
C ARG A 85 -10.19 -28.57 0.73
N CYS A 86 -9.42 -28.32 -0.32
CA CYS A 86 -8.54 -27.15 -0.38
C CYS A 86 -9.38 -25.87 -0.58
N VAL A 87 -9.43 -25.00 0.43
CA VAL A 87 -10.17 -23.73 0.41
C VAL A 87 -9.22 -22.53 0.35
N PHE A 88 -9.76 -21.35 0.09
CA PHE A 88 -9.00 -20.10 0.05
C PHE A 88 -8.20 -19.90 1.35
N GLY A 89 -6.88 -19.73 1.23
CA GLY A 89 -5.97 -19.58 2.37
C GLY A 89 -5.46 -20.88 2.99
N ALA A 90 -5.77 -22.05 2.41
CA ALA A 90 -5.19 -23.32 2.83
C ALA A 90 -3.68 -23.38 2.51
N THR A 91 -2.90 -23.93 3.43
CA THR A 91 -1.47 -24.25 3.23
C THR A 91 -1.38 -25.77 3.06
N ILE A 92 -0.70 -26.22 2.01
CA ILE A 92 -0.49 -27.65 1.71
C ILE A 92 0.99 -27.94 1.83
N ASP A 93 1.34 -28.87 2.71
CA ASP A 93 2.66 -29.49 2.80
C ASP A 93 2.62 -30.82 2.03
N LEU A 94 3.69 -31.07 1.25
CA LEU A 94 3.85 -32.22 0.35
C LEU A 94 4.74 -33.31 0.95
#